data_AF-V6Z3X9-F1
#
_entry.id   AF-V6Z3X9-F1
#
_cell.length_a   1.000
_cell.length_b   1.000
_cell.length_c   1.000
_cell.angle_alpha   90.00
_cell.angle_beta   90.00
_cell.angle_gamma   90.00
#
_symmetry.space_group_name_H-M   'P 1'
#
loop_
_entity.id
_entity.type
_entity.pdbx_description
1 polymer ?
#
loop_
_entity_poly.entity_id
_entity_poly.type
_entity_poly.pdbx_seq_one_letter_code
_entity_poly.pdbx_strand_id
1 'polypeptide(L)'
;MITKPKEVIFNPQTFYMRSQSLRGFVISQVSSSQIQRVGEQLNQVFAKGELLEEQVRLLPMTEAALGHKLLEEKAEKKKLVLTAF
;
A
#
# COMPACT_ATOMS: atom_id res chain seq x y z
N MET A 1 -3.39 -3.94 -42.87
CA MET A 1 -3.96 -3.82 -41.51
C MET A 1 -3.06 -2.82 -40.76
N ILE A 2 -3.55 -1.61 -40.47
CA ILE A 2 -2.77 -0.60 -39.73
C ILE A 2 -2.96 -0.88 -38.24
N THR A 3 -1.88 -1.25 -37.57
CA THR A 3 -1.84 -1.53 -36.12
C THR A 3 -2.11 -0.24 -35.33
N LYS A 4 -3.09 -0.28 -34.42
CA LYS A 4 -3.36 0.82 -33.46
C LYS A 4 -2.08 1.07 -32.64
N PRO A 5 -1.60 2.32 -32.49
CA PRO A 5 -0.46 2.61 -31.64
C PRO A 5 -0.73 2.13 -30.20
N LYS A 6 0.28 1.57 -29.53
CA LYS A 6 0.19 1.22 -28.10
C LYS A 6 -0.31 2.42 -27.31
N GLU A 7 -1.28 2.22 -26.43
CA GLU A 7 -1.75 3.26 -25.52
C GLU A 7 -0.58 3.83 -24.73
N VAL A 8 -0.39 5.14 -24.84
CA VAL A 8 0.66 5.85 -24.12
C VAL A 8 0.13 6.14 -22.71
N ILE A 9 0.52 5.30 -21.76
CA ILE A 9 0.07 5.35 -20.35
C ILE A 9 0.56 6.63 -19.63
N PHE A 10 1.65 7.23 -20.10
CA PHE A 10 2.21 8.46 -19.55
C PHE A 10 2.66 9.40 -20.67
N ASN A 11 2.17 10.65 -20.64
CA ASN A 11 2.52 11.70 -21.60
C ASN A 11 3.47 12.72 -20.93
N PRO A 12 4.79 12.67 -21.22
CA PRO A 12 5.77 13.58 -20.63
C PRO A 12 5.53 15.06 -20.92
N GLN A 13 5.00 15.38 -22.11
CA GLN A 13 4.71 16.75 -22.52
C GLN A 13 3.63 17.37 -21.64
N THR A 14 2.53 16.65 -21.43
CA THR A 14 1.45 17.07 -20.54
C THR A 14 1.91 17.20 -19.08
N PHE A 15 2.74 16.26 -18.62
CA PHE A 15 3.29 16.30 -17.27
C PHE A 15 4.15 17.56 -17.05
N TYR A 16 5.05 17.85 -18.00
CA TYR A 16 5.91 19.04 -17.97
C TYR A 16 5.11 20.34 -18.00
N MET A 17 4.10 20.43 -18.85
CA MET A 17 3.30 21.65 -19.02
C MET A 17 2.33 21.95 -17.86
N ARG A 18 2.11 21.00 -16.95
CA ARG A 18 1.11 21.13 -15.87
C ARG A 18 1.72 21.37 -14.47
N SER A 19 3.01 21.69 -14.38
CA SER A 19 3.70 21.92 -13.09
C SER A 19 3.48 20.78 -12.08
N GLN A 20 3.48 19.53 -12.54
CA GLN A 20 3.27 18.36 -11.70
C GLN A 20 4.59 17.92 -11.05
N SER A 21 4.51 17.32 -9.86
CA SER A 21 5.69 16.71 -9.18
C SER A 21 5.54 15.20 -9.07
N LEU A 22 6.56 14.46 -9.51
CA LEU A 22 6.68 13.03 -9.25
C LEU A 22 7.57 12.83 -8.02
N ARG A 23 7.02 12.21 -6.98
CA ARG A 23 7.74 11.95 -5.73
C ARG A 23 7.80 10.45 -5.49
N GLY A 24 8.98 9.87 -5.69
CA GLY A 24 9.25 8.51 -5.21
C GLY A 24 9.40 8.50 -3.69
N PHE A 25 8.89 7.46 -3.04
CA PHE A 25 9.13 7.23 -1.62
C PHE A 25 9.39 5.74 -1.38
N VAL A 26 10.25 5.45 -0.42
CA VAL A 26 10.55 4.08 0.03
C VAL A 26 10.37 4.06 1.54
N ILE A 27 9.37 3.31 2.02
CA ILE A 27 9.00 3.30 3.45
C ILE A 27 10.17 2.85 4.34
N SER A 28 11.03 1.95 3.85
CA SER A 28 12.19 1.45 4.60
C SER A 28 13.32 2.48 4.82
N GLN A 29 13.26 3.65 4.18
CA GLN A 29 14.24 4.73 4.36
C GLN A 29 13.72 5.87 5.24
N VAL A 30 12.50 5.75 5.77
CA VAL A 30 11.90 6.79 6.61
C VAL A 30 12.59 6.82 7.98
N SER A 31 12.94 8.00 8.47
CA SER A 31 13.57 8.14 9.79
C SER A 31 12.60 7.78 10.92
N SER A 32 13.13 7.32 12.05
CA SER A 32 12.33 7.03 13.25
C SER A 32 11.48 8.21 13.70
N SER A 33 12.03 9.43 13.64
CA SER A 33 11.31 10.67 14.00
C SER A 33 10.08 10.93 13.11
N GLN A 34 10.19 10.63 11.81
CA GLN A 34 9.07 10.76 10.88
C GLN A 34 8.02 9.67 11.14
N ILE A 35 8.44 8.44 11.41
CA ILE A 35 7.55 7.33 11.76
C ILE A 35 6.75 7.67 13.03
N GLN A 36 7.43 8.17 14.06
CA GLN A 36 6.79 8.54 15.32
C GLN A 36 5.73 9.62 15.11
N ARG A 37 6.10 10.71 14.44
CA ARG A 37 5.17 11.81 14.15
C ARG A 37 3.93 11.34 13.38
N VAL A 38 4.12 10.51 12.36
CA VAL A 38 3.00 9.96 11.56
C VAL A 38 2.17 9.00 12.40
N GLY A 39 2.79 8.19 13.27
CA GLY A 39 2.07 7.30 14.19
C GLY A 39 1.15 8.06 15.15
N GLU A 40 1.62 9.18 15.71
CA GLU A 40 0.79 10.05 16.56
C GLU A 40 -0.42 10.61 15.80
N GLN A 41 -0.21 11.07 14.56
CA GLN A 41 -1.29 11.55 13.70
C GLN A 41 -2.30 10.45 13.39
N LEU A 42 -1.84 9.24 13.04
CA LEU A 42 -2.71 8.10 12.76
C LEU A 42 -3.55 7.74 13.99
N ASN A 43 -2.95 7.69 15.17
CA ASN A 43 -3.66 7.39 16.41
C ASN A 43 -4.77 8.41 16.70
N GLN A 44 -4.54 9.70 16.44
CA GLN A 44 -5.56 10.73 16.60
C GLN A 44 -6.74 10.53 15.65
N VAL A 45 -6.48 10.14 14.41
CA VAL A 45 -7.53 9.89 13.40
C VAL A 45 -8.29 8.60 13.72
N PHE A 46 -7.59 7.54 14.17
CA PHE A 46 -8.23 6.33 14.68
C PHE A 46 -9.16 6.63 15.86
N ALA A 47 -8.72 7.43 16.83
CA ALA A 47 -9.52 7.79 18.00
C ALA A 47 -10.81 8.56 17.63
N LYS A 48 -10.83 9.24 16.48
CA LYS A 48 -12.01 9.94 15.95
C LYS A 48 -12.92 9.05 15.10
N GLY A 49 -12.55 7.80 14.83
CA GLY A 49 -13.32 6.91 13.95
C GLY A 49 -13.31 7.34 12.48
N GLU A 50 -12.35 8.17 12.08
CA GLU A 50 -12.25 8.72 10.71
C GLU A 50 -11.58 7.74 9.73
N LEU A 51 -11.03 6.63 10.22
CA LEU A 51 -10.42 5.57 9.41
C LEU A 51 -11.35 4.38 9.24
N LEU A 52 -11.43 3.86 8.02
CA LEU A 52 -12.14 2.62 7.73
C LEU A 52 -11.40 1.44 8.38
N GLU A 53 -12.14 0.61 9.10
CA GLU A 53 -11.61 -0.65 9.61
C GLU A 53 -11.37 -1.61 8.44
N GLU A 54 -10.09 -1.94 8.19
CA GLU A 54 -9.75 -2.97 7.22
C GLU A 54 -10.20 -4.33 7.74
N GLN A 55 -10.92 -5.09 6.92
CA GLN A 55 -11.16 -6.50 7.22
C GLN A 55 -9.83 -7.23 7.20
N VAL A 56 -9.47 -7.83 8.33
CA VAL A 56 -8.28 -8.66 8.48
C VAL A 56 -8.64 -10.14 8.46
N ARG A 57 -7.74 -10.96 7.94
CA ARG A 57 -7.75 -12.40 8.14
C ARG A 57 -6.56 -12.76 9.02
N LEU A 58 -6.87 -13.36 10.16
CA LEU A 58 -5.88 -13.83 11.12
C LEU A 58 -5.44 -15.24 10.70
N LEU A 59 -4.14 -15.49 10.73
CA LEU A 59 -3.55 -16.81 10.59
C LEU A 59 -2.59 -17.05 11.77
N PRO A 60 -2.47 -18.29 12.26
CA PRO A 60 -1.43 -18.61 13.23
C PRO A 60 -0.05 -18.52 12.55
N MET A 61 0.98 -18.22 13.33
CA MET A 61 2.35 -18.10 12.83
C MET A 61 2.85 -19.39 12.15
N THR A 62 2.35 -20.54 12.59
CA THR A 62 2.61 -21.85 11.97
C THR A 62 2.12 -21.94 10.53
N GLU A 63 1.15 -21.10 10.14
CA GLU A 63 0.59 -21.02 8.79
C GLU A 63 1.18 -19.88 7.96
N ALA A 64 2.33 -19.32 8.34
CA ALA A 64 2.99 -18.26 7.57
C ALA A 64 3.19 -18.61 6.09
N ALA A 65 3.54 -19.87 5.79
CA ALA A 65 3.72 -20.36 4.42
C ALA A 65 2.40 -20.32 3.62
N LEU A 66 1.27 -20.69 4.24
CA LEU A 66 -0.04 -20.58 3.63
C LEU A 66 -0.40 -19.11 3.38
N GLY A 67 -0.16 -18.24 4.37
CA GLY A 67 -0.38 -16.81 4.24
C GLY A 67 0.38 -16.20 3.06
N HIS A 68 1.65 -16.58 2.90
CA HIS A 68 2.46 -16.13 1.77
C HIS A 68 1.87 -16.58 0.42
N LYS A 69 1.51 -17.87 0.29
CA LYS A 69 0.91 -18.41 -0.93
C LYS A 69 -0.38 -17.68 -1.31
N LEU A 70 -1.25 -17.40 -0.33
CA LEU A 70 -2.51 -16.67 -0.57
C LEU A 70 -2.26 -15.25 -1.13
N LEU A 71 -1.18 -14.58 -0.72
CA LEU A 71 -0.79 -13.27 -1.25
C LEU A 71 -0.26 -13.36 -2.68
N GLU A 72 0.62 -14.33 -2.96
CA GLU A 72 1.19 -14.53 -4.30
C GLU A 72 0.09 -14.85 -5.32
N GLU A 73 -0.86 -15.71 -4.95
CA GLU A 73 -1.98 -16.12 -5.80
C GLU A 73 -3.09 -15.06 -5.89
N LYS A 74 -2.98 -13.96 -5.14
CA LYS A 74 -4.03 -12.93 -4.98
C LYS A 74 -5.38 -13.55 -4.58
N ALA A 75 -5.34 -14.65 -3.85
CA ALA A 75 -6.51 -15.43 -3.44
C ALA A 75 -7.20 -14.84 -2.20
N GLU A 76 -6.54 -13.91 -1.51
CA GLU A 76 -7.08 -13.18 -0.37
C GLU A 76 -7.16 -11.69 -0.69
N LYS A 77 -8.32 -11.08 -0.40
CA LYS A 77 -8.55 -9.64 -0.57
C LYS A 77 -8.37 -8.86 0.73
N LYS A 78 -8.46 -9.56 1.87
CA LYS A 78 -8.24 -9.02 3.20
C LYS A 78 -6.76 -8.88 3.51
N LYS A 79 -6.44 -8.00 4.47
CA LYS A 79 -5.09 -7.94 5.01
C LYS A 79 -4.83 -9.18 5.87
N LEU A 80 -3.75 -9.91 5.56
CA LEU A 80 -3.30 -11.03 6.36
C LEU A 80 -2.50 -10.54 7.57
N VAL A 81 -2.82 -11.06 8.75
CA VAL A 81 -2.09 -10.79 9.99
C VAL A 81 -1.72 -12.12 10.62
N LEU A 82 -0.42 -12.34 10.83
CA LEU A 82 0.08 -13.51 11.54
C LEU A 82 0.04 -13.26 13.04
N THR A 83 -0.45 -14.24 13.79
CA THR A 83 -0.59 -14.16 15.26
C THR A 83 0.12 -15.34 15.91
N ALA A 84 0.69 -15.11 17.11
CA ALA A 84 1.57 -16.06 17.77
C ALA A 84 0.87 -17.00 18.78
N PHE A 85 -0.47 -17.03 18.79
CA PHE A 85 -1.27 -17.81 19.73
C PHE A 85 -1.50 -19.25 19.25
#